data_AF-A0A5J4E900-F1
#
_entry.id   AF-A0A5J4E900-F1
#
_cell.length_a   1.000
_cell.length_b   1.000
_cell.length_c   1.000
_cell.angle_alpha   90.00
_cell.angle_beta   90.00
_cell.angle_gamma   90.00
#
_symmetry.space_group_name_H-M   'P 1'
#
loop_
_entity.id
_entity.type
_entity.pdbx_description
1 polymer ?
#
loop_
_entity_poly.entity_id
_entity_poly.type
_entity_poly.pdbx_seq_one_letter_code
_entity_poly.pdbx_strand_id
1 'polypeptide(L)' 'MVDGGKERRWRRTRRDGSYASANDPRVIIGLGDDAGVQHLFVLWPDGRRESFTGLPADSYHRIEYGKGRPADD' A
#
# COMPACT_ATOMS: atom_id res chain seq x y z
N MET A 1 15.28 -1.29 1.92
CA MET A 1 15.87 -2.15 2.98
C MET A 1 14.97 -2.07 4.23
N VAL A 2 15.03 -2.92 5.27
CA VAL A 2 14.35 -2.60 6.56
C VAL A 2 15.41 -2.45 7.63
N ASP A 3 15.48 -1.25 8.18
CA ASP A 3 16.13 -0.94 9.43
C ASP A 3 15.02 -0.59 10.44
N GLY A 4 15.08 -1.15 11.65
CA GLY A 4 14.18 -0.77 12.76
C GLY A 4 12.82 -1.47 12.88
N GLY A 5 12.81 -2.75 13.27
CA GLY A 5 11.87 -3.25 14.30
C GLY A 5 10.38 -3.46 14.00
N LYS A 6 9.83 -3.13 12.83
CA LYS A 6 8.43 -3.49 12.48
C LYS A 6 8.37 -4.14 11.10
N GLU A 7 7.75 -5.32 11.02
CA GLU A 7 7.72 -6.15 9.81
C GLU A 7 7.26 -5.33 8.59
N ARG A 8 8.15 -5.20 7.60
CA ARG A 8 7.77 -4.64 6.30
C ARG A 8 7.05 -5.70 5.49
N ARG A 9 5.76 -5.48 5.25
CA ARG A 9 4.92 -6.38 4.46
C ARG A 9 4.72 -5.82 3.06
N TRP A 10 5.07 -6.62 2.06
CA TRP A 10 4.79 -6.30 0.66
C TRP A 10 3.56 -7.05 0.17
N ARG A 11 2.73 -6.36 -0.61
CA ARG A 11 1.60 -6.92 -1.33
C ARG A 11 1.57 -6.31 -2.72
N ARG A 12 1.15 -7.10 -3.70
CA ARG A 12 0.97 -6.65 -5.07
C ARG A 12 -0.51 -6.72 -5.41
N THR A 13 -1.08 -5.59 -5.82
CA THR A 13 -2.38 -5.60 -6.48
C THR A 13 -2.20 -6.14 -7.91
N ARG A 14 -3.06 -7.06 -8.31
CA ARG A 14 -3.14 -7.51 -9.71
C ARG A 14 -4.51 -7.12 -10.21
N ARG A 15 -4.59 -6.19 -11.14
CA ARG A 15 -5.85 -5.84 -11.84
C ARG A 15 -6.00 -6.60 -13.15
N ASP A 16 -5.23 -7.66 -13.31
CA ASP A 16 -5.15 -8.42 -14.56
C ASP A 16 -6.38 -9.33 -14.69
N GLY A 17 -7.11 -9.21 -15.81
CA GLY A 17 -8.25 -10.05 -16.15
C GLY A 17 -9.07 -9.45 -17.31
N SER A 18 -9.69 -10.30 -18.12
CA SER A 18 -10.63 -9.89 -19.18
C SER A 18 -11.96 -9.37 -18.59
N TYR A 19 -12.85 -8.86 -19.44
CA TYR A 19 -14.21 -8.45 -19.03
C TYR A 19 -14.87 -9.53 -18.15
N ALA A 20 -15.36 -9.14 -16.97
CA ALA A 20 -15.92 -9.99 -15.89
C ALA A 20 -14.95 -10.90 -15.10
N SER A 21 -13.64 -10.87 -15.37
CA SER A 21 -12.62 -11.67 -14.66
C SER A 21 -11.53 -10.84 -13.97
N ALA A 22 -11.68 -9.51 -13.94
CA ALA A 22 -10.71 -8.64 -13.27
C ALA A 22 -10.69 -8.92 -11.77
N ASN A 23 -9.49 -9.13 -11.21
CA ASN A 23 -9.33 -9.33 -9.78
C ASN A 23 -9.69 -8.05 -9.00
N ASP A 24 -10.18 -8.23 -7.77
CA ASP A 24 -10.46 -7.11 -6.88
C ASP A 24 -9.14 -6.37 -6.55
N PRO A 25 -9.07 -5.04 -6.74
CA PRO A 25 -7.82 -4.31 -6.55
C PRO A 25 -7.43 -4.10 -5.08
N ARG A 26 -8.30 -4.41 -4.12
CA ARG A 26 -8.06 -4.12 -2.71
C ARG A 26 -6.93 -4.98 -2.18
N VAL A 27 -6.08 -4.35 -1.39
CA VAL A 27 -4.99 -4.99 -0.68
C VAL A 27 -5.28 -4.88 0.80
N ILE A 28 -5.43 -6.03 1.47
CA ILE A 28 -5.59 -6.09 2.93
C ILE A 28 -4.24 -6.38 3.57
N ILE A 29 -3.83 -5.50 4.48
CA ILE A 29 -2.61 -5.65 5.28
C ILE A 29 -3.05 -5.81 6.72
N GLY A 30 -2.90 -7.02 7.27
CA GLY A 30 -3.10 -7.23 8.70
C GLY A 30 -1.98 -6.54 9.48
N LEU A 31 -2.34 -5.75 10.50
CA LEU A 31 -1.39 -5.02 11.34
C LEU A 31 -1.13 -5.71 12.70
N GLY A 32 -1.91 -6.75 13.04
CA GLY A 32 -1.84 -7.37 14.37
C GLY A 32 -2.31 -6.40 15.46
N ASP A 33 -1.67 -6.43 16.62
CA ASP A 33 -1.99 -5.53 17.75
C ASP A 33 -1.45 -4.10 17.56
N ASP A 34 -0.77 -3.82 16.44
CA ASP A 34 -0.22 -2.50 16.13
C ASP A 34 -1.36 -1.58 15.63
N ALA A 35 -1.69 -0.56 16.43
CA ALA A 35 -2.89 0.28 16.27
C ALA A 35 -2.84 1.31 15.12
N GLY A 36 -1.99 1.12 14.11
CA GLY A 36 -1.91 2.04 12.97
C GLY A 36 -0.86 1.67 11.93
N VAL A 37 -1.16 1.94 10.65
CA VAL A 37 -0.14 1.91 9.60
C VAL A 37 0.81 3.07 9.84
N GLN A 38 2.07 2.78 10.21
CA GLN A 38 3.06 3.85 10.39
C GLN A 38 3.38 4.52 9.04
N HIS A 39 3.64 3.71 8.00
CA HIS A 39 3.97 4.19 6.65
C HIS A 39 3.49 3.19 5.58
N LEU A 40 2.71 3.66 4.60
CA LEU A 40 2.39 2.91 3.39
C LEU A 40 3.25 3.46 2.24
N PHE A 41 4.00 2.57 1.59
CA PHE A 41 4.72 2.89 0.36
C PHE A 41 4.07 2.20 -0.83
N VAL A 42 3.88 2.95 -1.92
CA VAL A 42 3.37 2.42 -3.18
C VAL A 42 4.43 2.62 -4.26
N LEU A 43 4.83 1.52 -4.90
CA LEU A 43 5.59 1.54 -6.14
C LEU A 43 4.61 1.45 -7.31
N TRP A 44 4.57 2.50 -8.12
CA TRP A 44 3.69 2.61 -9.26
C TRP A 44 4.28 1.94 -10.52
N PRO A 45 3.45 1.61 -11.53
CA PRO A 45 3.92 0.95 -12.75
C PRO A 45 4.97 1.73 -13.55
N ASP A 46 5.00 3.06 -13.41
CA ASP A 46 5.99 3.94 -14.02
C ASP A 46 7.32 4.00 -13.24
N GLY A 47 7.44 3.22 -12.16
CA GLY A 47 8.62 3.16 -11.29
C GLY A 47 8.65 4.23 -10.21
N ARG A 48 7.71 5.19 -10.19
CA ARG A 48 7.65 6.21 -9.13
C ARG A 48 7.19 5.60 -7.81
N ARG A 49 7.65 6.20 -6.72
CA ARG A 49 7.30 5.78 -5.37
C ARG A 49 6.62 6.91 -4.62
N GLU A 50 5.55 6.57 -3.93
CA GLU A 50 4.82 7.49 -3.06
C GLU A 50 4.64 6.91 -1.67
N SER A 51 4.64 7.79 -0.67
CA SER A 51 4.35 7.49 0.72
C SER A 51 3.02 8.10 1.16
N PHE A 52 2.29 7.34 1.98
CA PHE A 52 1.05 7.72 2.64
C PHE A 52 1.17 7.42 4.14
N THR A 53 0.77 8.37 4.97
CA THR A 53 0.90 8.31 6.43
C THR A 53 -0.38 8.74 7.12
N GLY A 54 -0.55 8.39 8.39
CA GLY A 54 -1.72 8.79 9.17
C GLY A 54 -3.01 8.12 8.70
N LEU A 55 -2.89 6.90 8.17
CA LEU A 55 -4.02 6.08 7.75
C LEU A 55 -4.55 5.31 8.97
N PRO A 56 -5.81 5.54 9.41
CA PRO A 56 -6.45 4.75 10.45
C PRO A 56 -6.39 3.24 10.14
N ALA A 57 -6.07 2.43 11.14
CA ALA A 57 -6.22 0.98 11.04
C ALA A 57 -7.70 0.58 10.92
N ASP A 58 -7.94 -0.68 10.54
CA ASP A 58 -9.29 -1.26 10.42
C ASP A 58 -10.25 -0.44 9.54
N SER A 59 -9.71 0.12 8.46
CA SER A 59 -10.43 1.00 7.54
C SER A 59 -9.95 0.80 6.11
N TYR A 60 -10.83 1.05 5.15
CA TYR A 60 -10.48 1.09 3.73
C TYR A 60 -10.01 2.49 3.35
N HIS A 61 -8.86 2.56 2.69
CA HIS A 61 -8.29 3.79 2.15
C HIS A 61 -8.23 3.72 0.64
N ARG A 62 -8.68 4.78 -0.02
CA ARG A 62 -8.50 4.94 -1.48
C ARG A 62 -7.14 5.56 -1.72
N ILE A 63 -6.28 4.82 -2.42
CA ILE A 63 -4.93 5.26 -2.77
C ILE A 63 -4.88 5.59 -4.26
N GLU A 64 -4.45 6.80 -4.58
CA GLU A 64 -4.47 7.33 -5.94
C GLU A 64 -3.07 7.88 -6.29
N TYR A 65 -2.64 7.60 -7.53
CA TYR A 65 -1.38 8.11 -8.06
C TYR A 65 -1.34 9.65 -8.02
N GLY A 66 -0.22 10.22 -7.59
CA GLY A 66 -0.03 11.66 -7.47
C GLY A 66 -0.68 12.29 -6.23
N LYS A 67 -1.30 11.49 -5.36
CA LYS A 67 -1.90 11.98 -4.10
C LYS A 67 -1.02 11.72 -2.88
N GLY A 68 0.01 10.88 -3.01
CA GLY A 68 1.00 10.67 -1.97
C GLY A 68 2.14 11.68 -2.04
N ARG A 69 3.04 11.62 -1.07
CA ARG A 69 4.31 12.36 -1.12
C ARG A 69 5.34 11.53 -1.87
N PRO A 70 6.19 12.13 -2.72
CA PRO A 70 7.33 11.43 -3.29
C PRO A 70 8.16 10.77 -2.18
N ALA A 71 8.54 9.52 -2.38
CA ALA A 71 9.33 8.77 -1.41
C ALA A 71 10.60 8.23 -2.06
N ASP A 72 11.74 8.45 -1.39
CA ASP A 72 13.02 7.81 -1.71
C ASP A 72 13.16 6.48 -0.94
N ASP A 73 14.14 5.62 -1.29
CA ASP A 73 14.32 4.29 -0.64
C ASP A 73 14.76 4.37 0.82
#